data_AF-A0A409YGR6-F1
#
_entry.id   AF-A0A409YGR6-F1
#
_cell.length_a   1.000
_cell.length_b   1.000
_cell.length_c   1.000
_cell.angle_alpha   90.00
_cell.angle_beta   90.00
_cell.angle_gamma   90.00
#
_symmetry.space_group_name_H-M   'P 1'
#
loop_
_entity.id
_entity.type
_entity.pdbx_description
1 polymer ?
#
loop_
_entity_poly.entity_id
_entity_poly.type
_entity_poly.pdbx_seq_one_letter_code
_entity_poly.pdbx_strand_id
1 'polypeptide(L)'
;MQNTEQYTTPIAGPSFQPSQGQYAPDPGELLSATYLQQGGELGFVIRPTEVSNSSVVRRSPEETRLLLSIKQRQAQKRLQLNTLALRTSAAQQAFVAASSKETDTMTSATEREISWTHLTPNYAYALALAVRETAQAKYDVHHAKLTENLQSSEVLRDEVDLAHFQLVEADRQLGRLLSFFETQGIHPGFLPPIPPPVSLPIFQQDSPVPQEDEDYFI
;
A
#
# COMPACT_ATOMS: atom_id res chain seq x y z
N MET A 1 -10.90 -25.46 61.27
CA MET A 1 -10.78 -25.94 59.87
C MET A 1 -10.93 -24.72 58.97
N GLN A 2 -9.92 -23.83 58.96
CA GLN A 2 -8.77 -23.78 58.04
C GLN A 2 -9.18 -23.50 56.59
N ASN A 3 -9.09 -22.20 56.27
CA ASN A 3 -8.95 -21.61 54.94
C ASN A 3 -7.74 -22.22 54.23
N THR A 4 -7.88 -22.57 52.96
CA THR A 4 -6.74 -22.87 52.09
C THR A 4 -6.74 -21.88 50.94
N GLU A 5 -5.95 -20.83 51.11
CA GLU A 5 -5.50 -19.93 50.06
C GLU A 5 -4.58 -20.72 49.11
N GLN A 6 -4.99 -20.91 47.87
CA GLN A 6 -4.08 -21.38 46.82
C GLN A 6 -3.46 -20.17 46.12
N TYR A 7 -2.21 -19.93 46.47
CA TYR A 7 -1.28 -19.01 45.85
C TYR A 7 -1.10 -19.38 44.37
N THR A 8 -1.57 -18.53 43.47
CA THR A 8 -1.19 -18.57 42.05
C THR A 8 0.09 -17.76 41.89
N THR A 9 1.18 -18.46 41.62
CA THR A 9 2.46 -17.88 41.21
C THR A 9 2.31 -17.13 39.88
N PRO A 10 2.76 -15.87 39.76
CA PRO A 10 2.86 -15.23 38.46
C PRO A 10 4.01 -15.88 37.68
N ILE A 11 3.65 -16.62 36.63
CA ILE A 11 4.62 -17.05 35.61
C ILE A 11 5.10 -15.79 34.91
N ALA A 12 6.35 -15.42 35.17
CA ALA A 12 7.06 -14.40 34.43
C ALA A 12 7.01 -14.74 32.93
N GLY A 13 6.46 -13.82 32.14
CA GLY A 13 6.48 -13.93 30.68
C GLY A 13 7.92 -13.99 30.15
N PRO A 14 8.10 -14.46 28.91
CA PRO A 14 9.42 -14.47 28.29
C PRO A 14 9.96 -13.03 28.20
N SER A 15 11.08 -12.80 28.88
CA SER A 15 11.91 -11.62 28.73
C SER A 15 12.34 -11.50 27.27
N PHE A 16 11.85 -10.49 26.55
CA PHE A 16 12.41 -10.10 25.26
C PHE A 16 13.83 -9.55 25.52
N GLN A 17 14.84 -10.40 25.35
CA GLN A 17 16.20 -9.95 25.06
C GLN A 17 16.21 -9.48 23.60
N PRO A 18 16.68 -8.26 23.27
CA PRO A 18 17.01 -7.93 21.90
C PRO A 18 18.20 -8.81 21.53
N SER A 19 17.96 -9.88 20.79
CA SER A 19 18.99 -10.63 20.10
C SER A 19 19.74 -9.62 19.22
N GLN A 20 21.01 -9.40 19.52
CA GLN A 20 21.96 -8.84 18.59
C GLN A 20 22.12 -9.85 17.44
N GLY A 21 21.12 -9.90 16.57
CA GLY A 21 21.26 -10.50 15.25
C GLY A 21 22.23 -9.61 14.49
N GLN A 22 23.45 -10.11 14.32
CA GLN A 22 24.34 -9.66 13.26
C GLN A 22 23.52 -9.70 11.96
N TYR A 23 23.12 -8.51 11.49
CA TYR A 23 22.66 -8.36 10.13
C TYR A 23 23.80 -8.83 9.24
N ALA A 24 23.61 -9.99 8.60
CA ALA A 24 24.45 -10.35 7.47
C ALA A 24 24.22 -9.25 6.44
N PRO A 25 25.28 -8.51 6.04
CA PRO A 25 25.12 -7.46 5.07
C PRO A 25 24.59 -8.07 3.77
N ASP A 26 23.48 -7.53 3.28
CA ASP A 26 22.93 -7.87 1.96
C ASP A 26 24.06 -7.73 0.94
N PRO A 27 24.25 -8.60 -0.07
CA PRO A 27 25.35 -8.47 -1.04
C PRO A 27 25.39 -7.11 -1.78
N GLY A 28 24.31 -6.33 -1.74
CA GLY A 28 24.28 -4.93 -2.17
C GLY A 28 24.97 -3.93 -1.24
N GLU A 29 25.13 -4.23 0.06
CA GLU A 29 25.85 -3.40 1.04
C GLU A 29 27.38 -3.45 0.83
N LEU A 30 27.92 -4.57 0.35
CA LEU A 30 29.36 -4.72 0.08
C LEU A 30 29.81 -3.92 -1.14
N LEU A 31 28.93 -3.69 -2.11
CA LEU A 31 29.23 -2.86 -3.28
C LEU A 31 29.26 -1.37 -2.95
N SER A 32 28.61 -0.92 -1.87
CA SER A 32 28.65 0.48 -1.47
C SER A 32 29.87 0.84 -0.60
N ALA A 33 30.41 -0.11 0.17
CA ALA A 33 31.55 0.13 1.05
C ALA A 33 32.91 0.01 0.34
N THR A 34 33.01 -0.80 -0.71
CA THR A 34 34.29 -1.09 -1.38
C THR A 34 34.75 0.04 -2.33
N TYR A 35 33.83 0.87 -2.82
CA TYR A 35 34.16 1.98 -3.72
C TYR A 35 34.81 3.20 -3.03
N LEU A 36 34.88 3.23 -1.70
CA LEU A 36 35.41 4.39 -0.95
C LEU A 36 36.92 4.30 -0.64
N GLN A 37 37.59 3.19 -0.93
CA GLN A 37 38.99 2.97 -0.52
C GLN A 37 40.06 3.07 -1.62
N GLN A 38 39.70 3.16 -2.90
CA GLN A 38 40.69 3.33 -3.98
C GLN A 38 40.52 4.70 -4.62
N GLY A 39 41.56 5.52 -4.52
CA GLY A 39 41.61 6.86 -5.10
C GLY A 39 41.40 6.82 -6.62
N GLY A 40 40.35 7.47 -7.09
CA GLY A 40 40.03 7.60 -8.50
C GLY A 40 38.52 7.68 -8.72
N GLU A 41 38.07 8.85 -9.16
CA GLU A 41 36.73 9.16 -9.70
C GLU A 41 35.60 9.41 -8.68
N LEU A 42 35.08 10.64 -8.75
CA LEU A 42 33.94 11.13 -7.99
C LEU A 42 32.67 10.38 -8.41
N GLY A 43 32.34 9.30 -7.71
CA GLY A 43 31.12 8.53 -7.92
C GLY A 43 29.90 9.25 -7.34
N PHE A 44 29.19 10.04 -8.14
CA PHE A 44 27.83 10.48 -7.78
C PHE A 44 26.87 9.32 -7.96
N VAL A 45 26.25 8.87 -6.87
CA VAL A 45 25.16 7.90 -6.91
C VAL A 45 23.83 8.66 -7.03
N ILE A 46 23.24 8.67 -8.22
CA ILE A 46 21.84 9.07 -8.42
C ILE A 46 20.98 8.01 -7.75
N ARG A 47 20.08 8.42 -6.86
CA ARG A 47 19.25 7.47 -6.12
C ARG A 47 17.92 7.33 -6.82
N PRO A 48 17.54 6.11 -7.23
CA PRO A 48 16.19 5.85 -7.72
C PRO A 48 15.13 6.33 -6.72
N THR A 49 13.96 6.68 -7.23
CA THR A 49 12.82 7.14 -6.42
C THR A 49 12.41 6.08 -5.38
N GLU A 50 12.56 4.79 -5.69
CA GLU A 50 12.30 3.71 -4.72
C GLU A 50 13.29 3.73 -3.54
N VAL A 51 14.58 3.99 -3.81
CA VAL A 51 15.61 4.13 -2.78
C VAL A 51 15.37 5.39 -1.96
N SER A 52 14.95 6.48 -2.62
CA SER A 52 14.53 7.72 -1.97
C SER A 52 13.27 7.54 -1.12
N ASN A 53 12.50 6.48 -1.28
CA ASN A 53 11.41 6.17 -0.34
C ASN A 53 11.90 5.43 0.91
N SER A 54 13.13 4.93 0.95
CA SER A 54 13.67 4.20 2.09
C SER A 54 14.13 5.12 3.23
N SER A 55 13.98 4.65 4.48
CA SER A 55 14.53 5.29 5.68
C SER A 55 16.05 5.14 5.81
N VAL A 56 16.66 4.33 4.93
CA VAL A 56 18.10 4.01 4.92
C VAL A 56 18.93 5.13 4.26
N VAL A 57 18.28 6.05 3.56
CA VAL A 57 18.95 7.18 2.91
C VAL A 57 19.37 8.23 3.93
N ARG A 58 20.64 8.63 3.92
CA ARG A 58 21.14 9.78 4.71
C ARG A 58 20.37 11.06 4.29
N ARG A 59 19.43 11.45 5.14
CA ARG A 59 18.65 12.68 5.11
C ARG A 59 18.80 13.43 6.42
N SER A 60 18.28 14.67 6.48
CA SER A 60 18.13 15.29 7.78
C SER A 60 17.19 14.42 8.64
N PRO A 61 17.44 14.32 9.95
CA PRO A 61 16.59 13.52 10.85
C PRO A 61 15.13 14.02 10.87
N GLU A 62 14.90 15.30 10.57
CA GLU A 62 13.57 15.90 10.46
C GLU A 62 12.80 15.41 9.24
N GLU A 63 13.42 15.41 8.05
CA GLU A 63 12.82 14.88 6.82
C GLU A 63 12.51 13.38 6.93
N THR A 64 13.40 12.61 7.55
CA THR A 64 13.17 11.17 7.77
C THR A 64 11.98 10.93 8.69
N ARG A 65 11.85 11.71 9.77
CA ARG A 65 10.70 11.64 10.68
C ARG A 65 9.40 12.00 9.97
N LEU A 66 9.42 13.05 9.15
CA LEU A 66 8.26 13.47 8.37
C LEU A 66 7.82 12.36 7.40
N LEU A 67 8.75 11.80 6.62
CA LEU A 67 8.47 10.72 5.68
C LEU A 67 7.93 9.46 6.38
N LEU A 68 8.54 9.07 7.51
CA LEU A 68 8.05 7.95 8.32
C LEU A 68 6.63 8.21 8.83
N SER A 69 6.33 9.43 9.28
CA SER A 69 5.00 9.80 9.77
C SER A 69 3.94 9.72 8.67
N ILE A 70 4.27 10.17 7.44
CA ILE A 70 3.38 10.09 6.28
C ILE A 70 3.12 8.61 5.93
N LYS A 71 4.17 7.78 5.89
CA LYS A 71 4.05 6.35 5.59
C LYS A 71 3.25 5.57 6.63
N GLN A 72 3.49 5.82 7.91
CA GLN A 72 2.72 5.19 8.99
C GLN A 72 1.25 5.58 8.90
N ARG A 73 0.96 6.87 8.66
CA ARG A 73 -0.40 7.36 8.47
C ARG A 73 -1.08 6.71 7.25
N GLN A 74 -0.39 6.61 6.11
CA GLN A 74 -0.91 5.95 4.92
C GLN A 74 -1.24 4.47 5.18
N ALA A 75 -0.36 3.74 5.87
CA ALA A 75 -0.60 2.35 6.22
C ALA A 75 -1.86 2.19 7.08
N GLN A 76 -2.03 3.05 8.10
CA GLN A 76 -3.22 3.06 8.95
C GLN A 76 -4.50 3.39 8.16
N LYS A 77 -4.45 4.42 7.30
CA LYS A 77 -5.61 4.83 6.49
C LYS A 77 -6.02 3.78 5.45
N ARG A 78 -5.06 3.07 4.86
CA ARG A 78 -5.34 1.95 3.92
C ARG A 78 -6.07 0.81 4.60
N LEU A 79 -5.73 0.49 5.85
CA LEU A 79 -6.48 -0.50 6.63
C LEU A 79 -7.92 -0.05 6.88
N GLN A 80 -8.13 1.23 7.20
CA GLN A 80 -9.47 1.80 7.41
C GLN A 80 -10.33 1.78 6.15
N LEU A 81 -9.75 2.02 4.96
CA LEU A 81 -10.47 1.98 3.69
C LEU A 81 -11.12 0.61 3.44
N ASN A 82 -10.43 -0.50 3.75
CA ASN A 82 -11.02 -1.84 3.63
C ASN A 82 -12.27 -2.00 4.50
N THR A 83 -12.23 -1.50 5.74
CA THR A 83 -13.40 -1.53 6.64
C THR A 83 -14.54 -0.66 6.12
N LEU A 84 -14.23 0.51 5.57
CA LEU A 84 -15.23 1.40 4.98
C LEU A 84 -15.88 0.80 3.72
N ALA A 85 -15.09 0.18 2.84
CA ALA A 85 -15.59 -0.51 1.65
C ALA A 85 -16.55 -1.66 2.03
N LEU A 86 -16.23 -2.44 3.07
CA LEU A 86 -17.12 -3.47 3.60
C LEU A 86 -18.43 -2.87 4.12
N ARG A 87 -18.37 -1.73 4.82
CA ARG A 87 -19.56 -1.01 5.30
C ARG A 87 -20.41 -0.49 4.14
N THR A 88 -19.80 0.05 3.09
CA THR A 88 -20.51 0.47 1.87
C THR A 88 -21.22 -0.70 1.21
N SER A 89 -20.54 -1.85 1.09
CA SER A 89 -21.13 -3.07 0.54
C SER A 89 -22.32 -3.56 1.38
N ALA A 90 -22.18 -3.60 2.70
CA ALA A 90 -23.27 -3.99 3.60
C ALA A 90 -24.48 -3.04 3.51
N ALA A 91 -24.25 -1.73 3.45
CA ALA A 91 -25.32 -0.74 3.26
C ALA A 91 -26.02 -0.94 1.90
N GLN A 92 -25.27 -1.24 0.84
CA GLN A 92 -25.81 -1.51 -0.49
C GLN A 92 -26.70 -2.76 -0.48
N GLN A 93 -26.29 -3.83 0.22
CA GLN A 93 -27.10 -5.05 0.39
C GLN A 93 -28.39 -4.76 1.17
N ALA A 94 -28.31 -3.99 2.26
CA ALA A 94 -29.48 -3.59 3.05
C ALA A 94 -30.47 -2.76 2.22
N PHE A 95 -29.98 -1.86 1.36
CA PHE A 95 -30.82 -1.10 0.43
C PHE A 95 -31.52 -2.00 -0.59
N VAL A 96 -30.81 -2.98 -1.16
CA VAL A 96 -31.43 -3.96 -2.09
C VAL A 96 -32.54 -4.74 -1.40
N ALA A 97 -32.30 -5.22 -0.17
CA ALA A 97 -33.31 -5.94 0.60
C ALA A 97 -34.54 -5.05 0.92
N ALA A 98 -34.33 -3.81 1.34
CA ALA A 98 -35.41 -2.86 1.62
C ALA A 98 -36.21 -2.52 0.36
N SER A 99 -35.54 -2.26 -0.75
CA SER A 99 -36.17 -1.97 -2.04
C SER A 99 -36.96 -3.16 -2.59
N SER A 100 -36.48 -4.39 -2.37
CA SER A 100 -37.25 -5.61 -2.70
C SER A 100 -38.53 -5.66 -1.87
N LYS A 101 -38.43 -5.48 -0.55
CA LYS A 101 -39.59 -5.47 0.36
C LYS A 101 -40.62 -4.42 -0.02
N GLU A 102 -40.19 -3.21 -0.40
CA GLU A 102 -41.08 -2.17 -0.90
C GLU A 102 -41.79 -2.60 -2.20
N THR A 103 -41.04 -3.19 -3.13
CA THR A 103 -41.59 -3.68 -4.41
C THR A 103 -42.59 -4.82 -4.19
N ASP A 104 -42.30 -5.75 -3.29
CA ASP A 104 -43.19 -6.86 -2.94
C ASP A 104 -44.49 -6.35 -2.28
N THR A 105 -44.35 -5.33 -1.41
CA THR A 105 -45.47 -4.62 -0.79
C THR A 105 -46.20 -3.72 -1.77
N MET A 106 -45.63 -3.36 -2.92
CA MET A 106 -46.38 -2.65 -3.96
C MET A 106 -47.11 -3.63 -4.88
N THR A 107 -46.43 -4.72 -5.25
CA THR A 107 -46.92 -5.76 -6.16
C THR A 107 -48.13 -6.49 -5.58
N SER A 108 -48.10 -6.80 -4.28
CA SER A 108 -49.23 -7.41 -3.58
C SER A 108 -50.49 -6.53 -3.56
N ALA A 109 -50.37 -5.23 -3.85
CA ALA A 109 -51.48 -4.28 -3.92
C ALA A 109 -52.09 -4.29 -5.32
N THR A 110 -51.22 -4.29 -6.33
CA THR A 110 -51.61 -4.36 -7.74
C THR A 110 -52.25 -5.69 -8.11
N GLU A 111 -51.77 -6.82 -7.55
CA GLU A 111 -52.37 -8.15 -7.76
C GLU A 111 -53.81 -8.26 -7.23
N ARG A 112 -54.19 -7.39 -6.29
CA ARG A 112 -55.55 -7.33 -5.74
C ARG A 112 -56.44 -6.30 -6.45
N GLU A 113 -55.96 -5.72 -7.56
CA GLU A 113 -56.61 -4.63 -8.30
C GLU A 113 -56.93 -3.40 -7.41
N ILE A 114 -56.23 -3.23 -6.30
CA ILE A 114 -56.46 -2.12 -5.38
C ILE A 114 -55.65 -0.93 -5.90
N SER A 115 -56.34 0.15 -6.27
CA SER A 115 -55.68 1.42 -6.57
C SER A 115 -54.82 1.85 -5.38
N TRP A 116 -53.63 2.39 -5.66
CA TRP A 116 -52.76 3.00 -4.65
C TRP A 116 -53.44 4.11 -3.83
N THR A 117 -54.55 4.66 -4.33
CA THR A 117 -55.42 5.64 -3.64
C THR A 117 -56.52 5.02 -2.76
N HIS A 118 -56.73 3.71 -2.83
CA HIS A 118 -57.81 2.98 -2.14
C HIS A 118 -57.29 1.80 -1.32
N LEU A 119 -56.08 1.93 -0.77
CA LEU A 119 -55.45 0.92 0.07
C LEU A 119 -56.20 0.76 1.40
N THR A 120 -56.32 -0.47 1.88
CA THR A 120 -56.80 -0.71 3.26
C THR A 120 -55.82 -0.09 4.26
N PRO A 121 -56.27 0.38 5.45
CA PRO A 121 -55.40 1.08 6.40
C PRO A 121 -54.13 0.31 6.79
N ASN A 122 -54.24 -1.01 7.02
CA ASN A 122 -53.09 -1.86 7.34
C ASN A 122 -52.07 -1.90 6.19
N TYR A 123 -52.56 -1.92 4.96
CA TYR A 123 -51.73 -1.97 3.77
C TYR A 123 -51.04 -0.63 3.48
N ALA A 124 -51.79 0.48 3.61
CA ALA A 124 -51.24 1.82 3.49
C ALA A 124 -50.12 2.05 4.52
N TYR A 125 -50.31 1.57 5.75
CA TYR A 125 -49.27 1.61 6.78
C TYR A 125 -48.04 0.76 6.43
N ALA A 126 -48.25 -0.48 5.97
CA ALA A 126 -47.16 -1.36 5.56
C ALA A 126 -46.33 -0.77 4.40
N LEU A 127 -47.00 -0.19 3.39
CA LEU A 127 -46.34 0.48 2.27
C LEU A 127 -45.58 1.73 2.74
N ALA A 128 -46.19 2.57 3.57
CA ALA A 128 -45.53 3.75 4.12
C ALA A 128 -44.28 3.39 4.95
N LEU A 129 -44.35 2.29 5.72
CA LEU A 129 -43.20 1.77 6.46
C LEU A 129 -42.11 1.27 5.52
N ALA A 130 -42.46 0.52 4.48
CA ALA A 130 -41.50 0.03 3.49
C ALA A 130 -40.80 1.19 2.75
N VAL A 131 -41.55 2.20 2.30
CA VAL A 131 -40.99 3.41 1.67
C VAL A 131 -40.02 4.14 2.62
N ARG A 132 -40.38 4.28 3.90
CA ARG A 132 -39.50 4.89 4.90
C ARG A 132 -38.22 4.07 5.10
N GLU A 133 -38.33 2.75 5.20
CA GLU A 133 -37.18 1.84 5.35
C GLU A 133 -36.25 1.92 4.13
N THR A 134 -36.79 1.89 2.90
CA THR A 134 -36.00 2.06 1.67
C THR A 134 -35.32 3.42 1.62
N ALA A 135 -36.03 4.50 1.97
CA ALA A 135 -35.46 5.84 2.00
C ALA A 135 -34.31 5.95 3.02
N GLN A 136 -34.47 5.36 4.21
CA GLN A 136 -33.42 5.29 5.21
C GLN A 136 -32.20 4.48 4.72
N ALA A 137 -32.44 3.30 4.14
CA ALA A 137 -31.35 2.48 3.61
C ALA A 137 -30.60 3.18 2.46
N LYS A 138 -31.32 3.93 1.62
CA LYS A 138 -30.71 4.75 0.56
C LYS A 138 -29.84 5.87 1.13
N TYR A 139 -30.32 6.55 2.18
CA TYR A 139 -29.52 7.53 2.91
C TYR A 139 -28.24 6.89 3.46
N ASP A 140 -28.34 5.73 4.10
CA ASP A 140 -27.20 5.02 4.70
C ASP A 140 -26.16 4.61 3.63
N VAL A 141 -26.60 4.18 2.45
CA VAL A 141 -25.71 3.92 1.30
C VAL A 141 -24.93 5.16 0.91
N HIS A 142 -25.62 6.29 0.71
CA HIS A 142 -24.97 7.54 0.32
C HIS A 142 -24.03 8.06 1.40
N HIS A 143 -24.41 7.93 2.67
CA HIS A 143 -23.57 8.31 3.81
C HIS A 143 -22.31 7.42 3.91
N ALA A 144 -22.44 6.11 3.71
CA ALA A 144 -21.29 5.19 3.69
C ALA A 144 -20.32 5.54 2.55
N LYS A 145 -20.83 5.75 1.33
CA LYS A 145 -20.03 6.19 0.17
C LYS A 145 -19.35 7.53 0.39
N LEU A 146 -20.04 8.50 1.00
CA LEU A 146 -19.45 9.79 1.33
C LEU A 146 -18.26 9.61 2.28
N THR A 147 -18.43 8.78 3.33
CA THR A 147 -17.38 8.52 4.31
C THR A 147 -16.15 7.85 3.67
N GLU A 148 -16.39 6.85 2.82
CA GLU A 148 -15.34 6.16 2.05
C GLU A 148 -14.59 7.10 1.10
N ASN A 149 -15.32 7.97 0.38
CA ASN A 149 -14.73 8.95 -0.54
C ASN A 149 -13.90 10.01 0.19
N LEU A 150 -14.37 10.49 1.34
CA LEU A 150 -13.61 11.44 2.17
C LEU A 150 -12.28 10.81 2.62
N GLN A 151 -12.33 9.58 3.12
CA GLN A 151 -11.12 8.85 3.50
C GLN A 151 -10.18 8.62 2.30
N SER A 152 -10.74 8.28 1.13
CA SER A 152 -9.95 8.08 -0.09
C SER A 152 -9.27 9.37 -0.54
N SER A 153 -9.96 10.51 -0.43
CA SER A 153 -9.38 11.83 -0.72
C SER A 153 -8.22 12.16 0.22
N GLU A 154 -8.31 11.79 1.49
CA GLU A 154 -7.19 11.96 2.42
C GLU A 154 -5.98 11.08 2.07
N VAL A 155 -6.20 9.86 1.60
CA VAL A 155 -5.11 8.99 1.13
C VAL A 155 -4.43 9.59 -0.09
N LEU A 156 -5.21 10.06 -1.08
CA LEU A 156 -4.68 10.73 -2.27
C LEU A 156 -3.89 11.98 -1.91
N ARG A 157 -4.32 12.74 -0.90
CA ARG A 157 -3.56 13.89 -0.39
C ARG A 157 -2.20 13.47 0.18
N ASP A 158 -2.17 12.43 1.02
CA ASP A 158 -0.90 11.91 1.54
C ASP A 158 0.01 11.39 0.39
N GLU A 159 -0.55 10.87 -0.71
CA GLU A 159 0.20 10.45 -1.90
C GLU A 159 0.77 11.64 -2.69
N VAL A 160 0.01 12.74 -2.82
CA VAL A 160 0.51 14.00 -3.40
C VAL A 160 1.66 14.57 -2.57
N ASP A 161 1.52 14.58 -1.23
CA ASP A 161 2.58 15.06 -0.34
C ASP A 161 3.87 14.22 -0.49
N LEU A 162 3.72 12.89 -0.65
CA LEU A 162 4.84 11.99 -0.90
C LEU A 162 5.50 12.25 -2.28
N ALA A 163 4.70 12.42 -3.33
CA ALA A 163 5.19 12.71 -4.67
C ALA A 163 5.92 14.06 -4.71
N HIS A 164 5.41 15.07 -4.00
CA HIS A 164 6.07 16.36 -3.87
C HIS A 164 7.45 16.23 -3.20
N PHE A 165 7.52 15.46 -2.11
CA PHE A 165 8.80 15.19 -1.45
C PHE A 165 9.81 14.50 -2.37
N GLN A 166 9.36 13.57 -3.21
CA GLN A 166 10.20 12.91 -4.21
C GLN A 166 10.71 13.89 -5.27
N LEU A 167 9.84 14.79 -5.75
CA LEU A 167 10.21 15.83 -6.71
C LEU A 167 11.30 16.75 -6.14
N VAL A 168 11.11 17.25 -4.92
CA VAL A 168 12.11 18.11 -4.24
C VAL A 168 13.46 17.40 -4.07
N GLU A 169 13.46 16.12 -3.73
CA GLU A 169 14.70 15.34 -3.64
C GLU A 169 15.36 15.15 -5.02
N ALA A 170 14.57 14.89 -6.07
CA ALA A 170 15.06 14.76 -7.43
C ALA A 170 15.68 16.07 -7.93
N ASP A 171 15.01 17.20 -7.72
CA ASP A 171 15.53 18.53 -8.04
C ASP A 171 16.83 18.83 -7.30
N ARG A 172 16.93 18.43 -6.02
CA ARG A 172 18.16 18.57 -5.24
C ARG A 172 19.30 17.72 -5.80
N GLN A 173 19.01 16.49 -6.22
CA GLN A 173 20.01 15.61 -6.85
C GLN A 173 20.46 16.17 -8.19
N LEU A 174 19.51 16.65 -9.00
CA LEU A 174 19.79 17.31 -10.28
C LEU A 174 20.66 18.57 -10.09
N GLY A 175 20.32 19.42 -9.13
CA GLY A 175 21.10 20.63 -8.82
C GLY A 175 22.54 20.30 -8.41
N ARG A 176 22.75 19.25 -7.62
CA ARG A 176 24.10 18.75 -7.27
C ARG A 176 24.86 18.27 -8.51
N LEU A 177 24.21 17.50 -9.38
CA LEU A 177 24.81 17.03 -10.63
C LEU A 177 25.19 18.20 -11.54
N LEU A 178 24.29 19.15 -11.75
CA LEU A 178 24.54 20.34 -12.58
C LEU A 178 25.72 21.15 -12.04
N SER A 179 25.75 21.43 -10.73
CA SER A 179 26.87 22.14 -10.11
C SER A 179 28.20 21.40 -10.27
N PHE A 180 28.18 20.06 -10.20
CA PHE A 180 29.36 19.25 -10.45
C PHE A 180 29.79 19.35 -11.92
N PHE A 181 28.88 19.18 -12.88
CA PHE A 181 29.18 19.26 -14.30
C PHE A 181 29.73 20.65 -14.70
N GLU A 182 29.17 21.73 -14.16
CA GLU A 182 29.69 23.09 -14.33
C GLU A 182 31.14 23.21 -13.85
N THR A 183 31.47 22.67 -12.67
CA THR A 183 32.86 22.69 -12.16
C THR A 183 33.84 21.88 -13.02
N GLN A 184 33.33 20.90 -13.77
CA GLN A 184 34.13 20.08 -14.71
C GLN A 184 34.09 20.62 -16.15
N GLY A 185 33.41 21.74 -16.41
CA GLY A 185 33.24 22.30 -17.76
C GLY A 185 32.39 21.43 -18.70
N ILE A 186 31.58 20.52 -18.16
CA ILE A 186 30.68 19.65 -18.93
C ILE A 186 29.33 20.37 -19.06
N HIS A 187 28.93 20.71 -20.28
CA HIS A 187 27.63 21.35 -20.52
C HIS A 187 26.55 20.30 -20.89
N PRO A 188 25.38 20.34 -20.23
CA PRO A 188 24.25 19.46 -20.55
C PRO A 188 23.72 19.83 -21.95
N GLY A 189 24.14 19.05 -22.94
CA GLY A 189 23.94 19.34 -24.37
C GLY A 189 24.97 18.61 -25.24
N PHE A 190 26.13 18.27 -24.67
CA PHE A 190 27.12 17.38 -25.27
C PHE A 190 27.05 16.02 -24.56
N LEU A 191 26.10 15.18 -24.95
CA LEU A 191 26.20 13.76 -24.62
C LEU A 191 27.28 13.16 -25.53
N PRO A 192 28.42 12.67 -24.99
CA PRO A 192 29.32 11.87 -25.80
C PRO A 192 28.53 10.67 -26.35
N PRO A 193 28.82 10.20 -27.57
CA PRO A 193 28.16 9.02 -28.12
C PRO A 193 28.28 7.89 -27.11
N ILE A 194 27.15 7.25 -26.79
CA ILE A 194 27.10 6.08 -25.92
C ILE A 194 28.14 5.09 -26.46
N PRO A 195 29.18 4.73 -25.67
CA PRO A 195 30.13 3.75 -26.14
C PRO A 195 29.37 2.45 -26.45
N PRO A 196 29.64 1.79 -27.59
CA PRO A 196 28.97 0.55 -27.92
C PRO A 196 29.12 -0.43 -26.74
N PRO A 197 28.09 -1.24 -26.45
CA PRO A 197 28.17 -2.19 -25.35
C PRO A 197 29.43 -3.02 -25.52
N VAL A 198 30.31 -2.98 -24.53
CA VAL A 198 31.51 -3.82 -24.48
C VAL A 198 31.02 -5.25 -24.56
N SER A 199 31.28 -5.91 -25.69
CA SER A 199 31.04 -7.34 -25.82
C SER A 199 31.94 -8.03 -24.80
N LEU A 200 31.33 -8.48 -23.69
CA LEU A 200 32.02 -9.35 -22.75
C LEU A 200 32.47 -10.60 -23.54
N PRO A 201 33.72 -11.08 -23.37
CA PRO A 201 34.15 -12.31 -24.02
C PRO A 201 33.18 -13.42 -23.61
N ILE A 202 32.53 -14.02 -24.61
CA ILE A 202 31.79 -15.27 -24.44
C ILE A 202 32.80 -16.27 -23.92
N PHE A 203 32.68 -16.64 -22.64
CA PHE A 203 33.34 -17.84 -22.14
C PHE A 203 32.74 -19.00 -22.96
N GLN A 204 33.49 -19.49 -23.94
CA GLN A 204 33.23 -20.79 -24.55
C GLN A 204 33.33 -21.82 -23.44
N GLN A 205 32.17 -22.20 -22.92
CA GLN A 205 32.04 -23.31 -22.00
C GLN A 205 32.13 -24.59 -22.85
N ASP A 206 33.36 -24.96 -23.22
CA ASP A 206 33.66 -26.31 -23.70
C ASP A 206 33.50 -27.26 -22.51
N SER A 207 32.26 -27.67 -22.26
CA SER A 207 31.95 -28.80 -21.38
C SER A 207 31.65 -30.00 -22.28
N PRO A 208 32.47 -31.06 -22.27
CA PRO A 208 32.14 -32.28 -22.98
C PRO A 208 30.89 -32.89 -22.32
N VAL A 209 29.88 -33.16 -23.15
CA VAL A 209 28.69 -33.94 -22.77
C VAL A 209 29.16 -35.32 -22.30
N PRO A 210 28.89 -35.73 -21.05
CA PRO A 210 29.09 -37.11 -20.65
C PRO A 210 28.10 -37.97 -21.44
N GLN A 211 28.61 -38.96 -22.18
CA GLN A 211 27.78 -40.01 -22.76
C GLN A 211 27.20 -40.81 -21.59
N GLU A 212 25.88 -40.76 -21.43
CA GLU A 212 25.19 -41.71 -20.57
C GLU A 212 25.21 -43.06 -21.30
N ASP A 213 26.01 -43.98 -20.74
CA ASP A 213 25.97 -45.40 -21.08
C ASP A 213 24.57 -45.94 -20.72
N GLU A 214 23.73 -46.15 -21.74
CA GLU A 214 22.57 -47.03 -21.63
C GLU A 214 23.09 -48.47 -21.58
N ASP A 215 23.29 -49.00 -20.38
CA ASP A 215 23.36 -50.43 -20.18
C ASP A 215 23.05 -50.81 -18.72
N TYR A 216 22.30 -51.90 -18.58
CA TYR A 216 21.89 -52.61 -17.36
C TYR A 216 20.71 -52.07 -16.56
N PHE A 217 19.53 -52.64 -16.82
CA PHE A 217 18.85 -53.43 -15.79
C PHE A 217 18.22 -54.69 -16.41
N ILE A 218 18.56 -55.82 -15.79
CA ILE A 218 17.97 -57.17 -15.98
C ILE A 218 16.66 -57.24 -15.19
#